data_AF-A0A832UP11-F1
#
_entry.id   AF-A0A832UP11-F1
#
_cell.length_a   1.000
_cell.length_b   1.000
_cell.length_c   1.000
_cell.angle_alpha   90.00
_cell.angle_beta   90.00
_cell.angle_gamma   90.00
#
_symmetry.space_group_name_H-M   'P 1'
#
loop_
_entity.id
_entity.type
_entity.pdbx_description
1 polymer ?
#
loop_
_entity_poly.entity_id
_entity_poly.type
_entity_poly.pdbx_seq_one_letter_code
_entity_poly.pdbx_strand_id
1 'polypeptide(L)' 'MRRTAIAVTAVVGVAFLLLLWAPWITDEFAIGRVVDKLGGPEARFNYLGEDMTVKDIPKQAAWLPFCRFVTFPGEAG' A
#
# COMPACT_ATOMS: atom_id res chain seq x y z
N MET A 1 -23.98 -29.73 -12.95
CA MET A 1 -23.51 -29.43 -11.58
C MET A 1 -21.99 -29.55 -11.45
N ARG A 2 -21.36 -30.72 -11.70
CA ARG A 2 -19.89 -30.90 -11.55
C ARG A 2 -19.02 -30.00 -12.45
N ARG A 3 -19.37 -29.86 -13.74
CA ARG A 3 -18.64 -28.99 -14.70
C ARG A 3 -18.77 -27.51 -14.36
N THR A 4 -19.94 -27.10 -13.87
CA THR A 4 -20.23 -25.73 -13.43
C THR A 4 -19.41 -25.36 -12.20
N ALA A 5 -19.30 -26.27 -11.22
CA ALA A 5 -18.47 -26.06 -10.04
C ALA A 5 -16.97 -25.91 -10.40
N ILE A 6 -16.45 -26.74 -11.31
CA ILE A 6 -15.05 -26.64 -11.77
C ILE A 6 -14.80 -25.30 -12.47
N ALA A 7 -15.73 -24.86 -13.32
CA ALA A 7 -15.62 -23.57 -14.01
C ALA A 7 -15.62 -22.40 -13.02
N VAL A 8 -16.49 -22.42 -12.01
CA VAL A 8 -16.53 -21.39 -10.97
C VAL A 8 -15.22 -21.37 -10.18
N THR A 9 -14.72 -22.53 -9.72
CA THR A 9 -13.45 -22.59 -8.99
C THR A 9 -12.28 -22.10 -9.84
N ALA A 10 -12.26 -22.42 -11.14
CA ALA A 10 -11.23 -21.93 -12.05
C ALA A 10 -11.28 -20.41 -12.22
N VAL A 11 -12.47 -19.83 -12.41
CA VAL A 11 -12.66 -18.38 -12.54
C VAL A 11 -12.27 -17.66 -11.26
N VAL A 12 -12.69 -18.17 -10.10
CA VAL A 12 -12.32 -17.62 -8.79
C VAL A 12 -10.80 -17.71 -8.60
N GLY A 13 -10.18 -18.86 -8.90
CA GLY A 13 -8.74 -19.04 -8.81
C GLY A 13 -7.95 -18.07 -9.67
N VAL A 14 -8.37 -17.86 -10.93
CA VAL A 14 -7.74 -16.88 -11.83
C VAL A 14 -7.92 -15.46 -11.32
N ALA A 15 -9.12 -15.10 -10.83
CA ALA A 15 -9.35 -13.78 -10.23
C ALA A 15 -8.46 -13.52 -9.01
N PHE A 16 -8.27 -14.51 -8.13
CA PHE A 16 -7.35 -14.40 -6.99
C PHE A 16 -5.89 -14.23 -7.42
N LEU A 17 -5.44 -14.96 -8.45
CA LEU A 17 -4.08 -14.80 -8.99
C LEU A 17 -3.84 -13.40 -9.57
N LEU A 18 -4.83 -12.84 -10.26
CA LEU A 18 -4.77 -11.48 -10.79
C LEU A 18 -4.73 -10.43 -9.67
N LEU A 19 -5.45 -10.66 -8.57
CA LEU A 19 -5.41 -9.77 -7.39
C LEU A 19 -4.10 -9.88 -6.62
N LEU A 20 -3.46 -11.05 -6.56
CA LEU A 20 -2.13 -11.21 -5.96
C LEU A 20 -1.04 -10.44 -6.72
N TRP A 21 -1.23 -10.27 -8.03
CA TRP A 21 -0.33 -9.50 -8.90
C TRP A 21 -0.75 -8.05 -9.10
N ALA A 22 -1.80 -7.59 -8.42
CA ALA A 22 -2.27 -6.23 -8.55
C ALA A 22 -1.25 -5.26 -7.93
N PRO A 23 -0.54 -4.44 -8.75
CA PRO A 23 0.50 -3.54 -8.25
C PRO A 23 -0.09 -2.48 -7.31
N TRP A 24 -1.39 -2.20 -7.38
CA TRP A 24 -2.06 -1.23 -6.51
C TRP A 24 -2.30 -1.73 -5.08
N ILE A 25 -2.10 -3.02 -4.80
CA ILE A 25 -2.28 -3.62 -3.48
C ILE A 25 -0.98 -3.63 -2.68
N THR A 26 0.17 -3.24 -3.23
CA THR A 26 1.47 -3.29 -2.54
C THR A 26 1.67 -2.12 -1.56
N ASP A 27 2.54 -2.31 -0.57
CA ASP A 27 2.95 -1.22 0.33
C ASP A 27 3.64 -0.09 -0.44
N GLU A 28 4.50 -0.45 -1.38
CA GLU A 28 5.25 0.48 -2.22
C GLU A 28 4.31 1.41 -3.00
N PHE A 29 3.23 0.87 -3.55
CA PHE A 29 2.25 1.67 -4.25
C PHE A 29 1.49 2.60 -3.31
N ALA A 30 1.04 2.10 -2.16
CA ALA A 30 0.35 2.92 -1.17
C ALA A 30 1.23 4.06 -0.65
N ILE A 31 2.49 3.74 -0.31
CA ILE A 31 3.50 4.71 0.12
C ILE A 31 3.77 5.71 -1.00
N GLY A 32 4.04 5.26 -2.22
CA GLY A 32 4.31 6.13 -3.36
C GLY A 32 3.18 7.13 -3.60
N ARG A 33 1.92 6.69 -3.53
CA ARG A 33 0.75 7.56 -3.67
C ARG A 33 0.67 8.63 -2.59
N VAL A 34 1.04 8.29 -1.35
CA VAL A 34 1.09 9.27 -0.25
C VAL A 34 2.25 10.24 -0.45
N VAL A 35 3.44 9.75 -0.81
CA VAL A 35 4.62 10.57 -1.10
C VAL A 35 4.35 11.56 -2.24
N ASP A 36 3.73 11.12 -3.33
CA ASP A 36 3.32 11.97 -4.45
C ASP A 36 2.36 13.08 -3.99
N LYS A 37 1.42 12.74 -3.09
CA LYS A 37 0.47 13.71 -2.52
C LYS A 37 1.12 14.71 -1.59
N LEU A 38 2.25 14.36 -0.98
CA LEU A 38 3.06 15.24 -0.14
C LEU A 38 4.01 16.16 -0.94
N GLY A 39 3.96 16.10 -2.28
CA GLY A 39 4.81 16.92 -3.14
C GLY A 39 6.04 16.18 -3.69
N GLY A 40 6.09 14.85 -3.53
CA GLY A 40 7.15 13.99 -4.03
C GLY A 40 8.21 13.63 -2.98
N PRO A 41 9.15 12.75 -3.33
CA PRO A 41 10.14 12.20 -2.40
C PRO A 41 11.11 13.25 -1.84
N GLU A 42 11.38 14.31 -2.60
CA GLU A 42 12.32 15.38 -2.22
C GLU A 42 11.65 16.55 -1.48
N ALA A 43 10.33 16.48 -1.27
CA ALA A 43 9.62 17.50 -0.49
C ALA A 43 10.16 17.49 0.95
N ARG A 44 10.33 18.69 1.54
CA ARG A 44 10.86 18.85 2.89
C ARG A 44 9.73 18.98 3.90
N PHE A 45 9.82 18.24 5.00
CA PHE A 45 8.86 18.28 6.09
C PHE A 45 9.60 18.34 7.43
N ASN A 46 9.03 19.12 8.35
CA ASN A 46 9.46 19.07 9.75
C ASN A 46 8.87 17.82 10.39
N TYR A 47 9.72 16.82 10.61
CA TYR A 47 9.37 15.56 11.23
C TYR A 47 10.06 15.46 12.59
N LEU A 48 9.27 15.38 13.67
CA LEU A 48 9.78 15.31 15.05
C LEU A 48 10.78 16.43 15.40
N GLY A 49 10.63 17.62 14.80
CA GLY A 49 11.52 18.76 15.04
C GLY A 49 12.72 18.82 14.09
N GLU A 50 12.93 17.82 13.23
CA GLU A 50 14.01 17.78 12.24
C GLU A 50 13.47 18.03 10.81
N ASP A 51 14.17 18.86 10.03
CA ASP A 51 13.83 19.13 8.64
C ASP A 51 14.44 18.06 7.72
N MET A 52 13.62 17.11 7.29
CA MET A 52 14.01 15.98 6.46
C MET A 52 13.15 15.83 5.22
N THR A 53 13.68 15.12 4.21
CA THR A 53 12.94 14.87 2.98
C THR A 53 11.93 13.74 3.18
N VAL A 54 10.81 13.76 2.45
CA VAL A 54 9.76 12.75 2.58
C VAL A 54 10.31 11.33 2.42
N LYS A 55 11.29 11.11 1.52
CA LYS A 55 11.93 9.79 1.35
C LYS A 55 12.62 9.29 2.62
N ASP A 56 13.19 10.19 3.43
CA ASP A 56 13.97 9.87 4.63
C ASP A 56 13.08 9.65 5.87
N ILE A 57 11.85 10.19 5.86
CA ILE A 57 10.90 9.97 6.95
C ILE A 57 10.51 8.49 7.02
N PRO A 58 10.55 7.83 8.19
CA PRO A 58 10.08 6.46 8.34
C PRO A 58 8.59 6.34 7.99
N LYS A 59 8.21 5.24 7.34
CA LYS A 59 6.83 5.01 6.87
C LYS A 59 6.41 3.60 7.25
N GLN A 60 5.20 3.45 7.73
CA GLN A 60 4.59 2.15 7.97
C GLN A 60 3.30 2.05 7.17
N ALA A 61 3.05 0.90 6.57
CA ALA A 61 1.83 0.63 5.84
C ALA A 61 1.09 -0.52 6.55
N ALA A 62 -0.15 -0.26 6.94
CA ALA A 62 -1.02 -1.20 7.62
C ALA A 62 -2.15 -1.63 6.69
N TRP A 63 -2.53 -2.90 6.77
CA TRP A 63 -3.65 -3.45 6.02
C TRP A 63 -4.98 -3.11 6.68
N LEU A 64 -5.90 -2.59 5.87
CA LEU A 64 -7.33 -2.52 6.16
C LEU A 64 -8.08 -3.44 5.18
N PRO A 65 -9.33 -3.85 5.47
CA PRO A 65 -10.03 -4.88 4.69
C PRO A 65 -10.13 -4.64 3.18
N PHE A 66 -9.91 -3.42 2.68
CA PHE A 66 -9.95 -3.08 1.26
C PHE A 66 -8.93 -2.01 0.82
N CYS A 67 -8.03 -1.59 1.71
CA CYS A 67 -7.03 -0.56 1.40
C CYS A 67 -5.80 -0.70 2.29
N ARG A 68 -4.74 0.03 1.95
CA ARG A 68 -3.61 0.23 2.85
C ARG A 68 -3.64 1.63 3.42
N PHE A 69 -3.34 1.72 4.71
CA PHE A 69 -3.19 2.98 5.42
C PHE A 69 -1.71 3.20 5.70
N VAL A 70 -1.19 4.37 5.32
CA VAL A 70 0.23 4.72 5.51
C VAL A 70 0.34 5.72 6.66
N THR A 71 1.22 5.42 7.62
CA THR A 71 1.51 6.27 8.78
C THR A 71 2.98 6.65 8.82
N PHE A 72 3.26 7.77 9.48
CA PHE A 72 4.60 8.22 9.82
C PHE A 72 4.77 8.03 11.34
N PRO A 73 5.54 7.03 11.80
CA PRO A 73 5.63 6.64 13.22
C PRO A 73 6.43 7.66 14.02
N GLY A 74 5.75 8.49 14.82
CA GLY A 74 6.40 9.47 15.71
C GLY A 74 7.08 8.83 16.92
N GLU A 75 7.68 9.65 17.80
CA GLU A 75 8.13 9.24 19.14
C GLU A 75 6.94 8.87 20.03
N ALA A 76 6.32 7.72 19.76
CA ALA A 76 5.51 6.87 20.65
C ALA A 76 4.95 5.72 19.79
N GLY A 77 5.15 4.44 20.12
CA GLY A 77 5.46 3.87 21.43
C GLY A 77 6.64 2.91 21.47
#